data_AF-A0A2N3HU04-F1
#
_entry.id   AF-A0A2N3HU04-F1
#
_cell.length_a   1.000
_cell.length_b   1.000
_cell.length_c   1.000
_cell.angle_alpha   90.00
_cell.angle_beta   90.00
_cell.angle_gamma   90.00
#
_symmetry.space_group_name_H-M   'P 1'
#
loop_
_entity.id
_entity.type
_entity.pdbx_description
1 polymer ?
#
loop_
_entity_poly.entity_id
_entity_poly.type
_entity_poly.pdbx_seq_one_letter_code
_entity_poly.pdbx_strand_id
1 'polypeptide(L)'
;MSKQIFICGCEKDGKIEKASVQKLRNTLEEKNIAYTYIEDMCGTILKNPDDLESLYNAKDAIVFGCQARAMQHLVANSGRKANENSTEYHHVDEESQNEWFSTLEANTGAPLKIKYSDSWKPWYPVIDYDRCNGCRKCLNFCLFSVYSVEDDGTVVVSASANCKDMCPACARVCPQNAIIFPKHAESPIDGGEGDGTENEKTDILEQIQNDDVYSVLSARRKNFQVSLLKKDQFKMAEEERRTCCSGADKKEEEKKAEKRACDCKNGETNSSCC
;
A
#
# COMPACT_ATOMS: atom_id res chain seq x y z
N MET A 1 -4.74 11.84 37.12
CA MET A 1 -3.86 12.75 36.35
C MET A 1 -4.62 13.09 35.08
N SER A 2 -4.67 14.36 34.69
CA SER A 2 -5.37 14.76 33.46
C SER A 2 -4.67 14.14 32.26
N LYS A 3 -5.39 13.34 31.46
CA LYS A 3 -4.90 12.78 30.19
C LYS A 3 -4.72 13.91 29.18
N GLN A 4 -3.62 13.88 28.42
CA GLN A 4 -3.41 14.82 27.31
C GLN A 4 -4.11 14.29 26.06
N ILE A 5 -4.88 15.13 25.38
CA ILE A 5 -5.68 14.72 24.23
C ILE A 5 -5.06 15.25 22.94
N PHE A 6 -4.89 14.36 21.98
CA PHE A 6 -4.41 14.67 20.64
C PHE A 6 -5.44 14.21 19.61
N ILE A 7 -5.61 14.99 18.55
CA ILE A 7 -6.50 14.66 17.44
C ILE A 7 -5.71 14.78 16.15
N CYS A 8 -5.60 13.68 15.41
CA CYS A 8 -4.99 13.67 14.09
C CYS A 8 -6.02 14.04 13.01
N GLY A 9 -5.66 15.03 12.20
CA GLY A 9 -6.46 15.66 11.15
C GLY A 9 -6.66 14.82 9.88
N CYS A 10 -6.74 13.49 9.98
CA CYS A 10 -6.84 12.62 8.81
C CYS A 10 -8.15 12.79 8.01
N GLU A 11 -9.13 13.56 8.50
CA GLU A 11 -10.31 13.97 7.72
C GLU A 11 -9.94 14.81 6.49
N LYS A 12 -8.77 15.45 6.48
CA LYS A 12 -8.25 16.16 5.30
C LYS A 12 -7.88 15.21 4.16
N ASP A 13 -7.42 14.01 4.49
CA ASP A 13 -7.10 12.94 3.53
C ASP A 13 -8.31 12.03 3.22
N GLY A 14 -9.48 12.32 3.81
CA GLY A 14 -10.69 11.51 3.64
C GLY A 14 -10.65 10.15 4.33
N LYS A 15 -9.78 9.97 5.33
CA LYS A 15 -9.69 8.73 6.13
C LYS A 15 -10.76 8.62 7.21
N ILE A 16 -11.26 9.77 7.63
CA ILE A 16 -12.24 9.91 8.69
C ILE A 16 -13.27 10.93 8.22
N GLU A 17 -14.50 10.79 8.64
CA GLU A 17 -15.54 11.77 8.35
C GLU A 17 -15.25 13.11 9.06
N LYS A 18 -15.32 14.20 8.29
CA LYS A 18 -15.15 15.57 8.83
C LYS A 18 -16.15 15.89 9.94
N ALA A 19 -17.37 15.35 9.83
CA ALA A 19 -18.43 15.54 10.82
C ALA A 19 -18.03 14.92 12.17
N SER A 20 -17.46 13.71 12.16
CA SER A 20 -17.00 13.01 13.38
C SER A 20 -15.89 13.76 14.09
N VAL A 21 -14.91 14.30 13.35
CA VAL A 21 -13.84 15.12 13.94
C VAL A 21 -14.38 16.44 14.51
N GLN A 22 -15.31 17.09 13.81
CA GLN A 22 -15.93 18.32 14.31
C GLN A 22 -16.77 18.07 15.57
N LYS A 23 -17.53 16.97 15.61
CA LYS A 23 -18.31 16.54 16.77
C LYS A 23 -17.39 16.32 17.98
N LEU A 24 -16.33 15.53 17.80
CA LEU A 24 -15.31 15.28 18.83
C LEU A 24 -14.73 16.59 19.39
N ARG A 25 -14.34 17.52 18.52
CA ARG A 25 -13.80 18.82 18.94
C ARG A 25 -14.81 19.67 19.70
N ASN A 26 -16.05 19.77 19.19
CA ASN A 26 -17.11 20.51 19.87
C ASN A 26 -17.38 19.94 21.27
N THR A 27 -17.44 18.61 21.42
CA THR A 27 -17.66 17.97 22.72
C THR A 27 -16.53 18.24 23.71
N LEU A 28 -15.28 18.27 23.25
CA LEU A 28 -14.13 18.62 24.10
C LEU A 28 -14.17 20.09 24.52
N GLU A 29 -14.51 21.00 23.60
CA GLU A 29 -14.64 22.44 23.88
C GLU A 29 -15.79 22.70 24.86
N GLU A 30 -16.96 22.07 24.69
CA GLU A 30 -18.12 22.17 25.59
C GLU A 30 -17.80 21.67 27.02
N LYS A 31 -16.97 20.64 27.14
CA LYS A 31 -16.51 20.10 28.41
C LYS A 31 -15.31 20.84 29.00
N ASN A 32 -14.81 21.88 28.32
CA ASN A 32 -13.61 22.62 28.71
C ASN A 32 -12.41 21.67 28.92
N ILE A 33 -12.14 20.84 27.91
CA ILE A 33 -11.00 19.93 27.85
C ILE A 33 -10.08 20.39 26.71
N ALA A 34 -8.86 20.76 27.06
CA ALA A 34 -7.81 21.11 26.11
C ALA A 34 -7.39 19.90 25.29
N TYR A 35 -7.12 20.15 24.01
CA TYR A 35 -6.60 19.15 23.10
C TYR A 35 -5.60 19.79 22.12
N THR A 36 -4.75 18.95 21.53
CA THR A 36 -3.84 19.34 20.45
C THR A 36 -4.30 18.72 19.14
N TYR A 37 -4.66 19.55 18.16
CA TYR A 37 -5.00 19.10 16.82
C TYR A 37 -3.77 19.12 15.90
N ILE A 38 -3.46 17.98 15.31
CA ILE A 38 -2.31 17.76 14.44
C ILE A 38 -2.84 17.65 13.01
N GLU A 39 -2.51 18.59 12.12
CA GLU A 39 -3.07 18.61 10.76
C GLU A 39 -2.73 17.36 9.94
N ASP A 40 -1.51 16.82 10.07
CA ASP A 40 -1.07 15.60 9.41
C ASP A 40 0.01 14.91 10.23
N MET A 41 -0.38 13.98 11.10
CA MET A 41 0.55 13.30 11.99
C MET A 41 1.59 12.45 11.22
N CYS A 42 1.21 11.86 10.09
CA CYS A 42 2.14 11.09 9.25
C CYS A 42 3.24 12.01 8.68
N GLY A 43 2.86 13.20 8.23
CA GLY A 43 3.79 14.21 7.74
C GLY A 43 4.68 14.78 8.83
N THR A 44 4.07 15.22 9.94
CA THR A 44 4.78 15.84 11.05
C THR A 44 5.83 14.92 11.64
N ILE A 45 5.54 13.62 11.84
CA ILE A 45 6.52 12.67 12.38
C ILE A 45 7.79 12.59 11.51
N LEU A 46 7.65 12.65 10.18
CA LEU A 46 8.81 12.51 9.28
C LEU A 46 9.54 13.83 9.04
N LYS A 47 8.82 14.95 8.97
CA LYS A 47 9.36 16.25 8.54
C LYS A 47 9.65 17.21 9.69
N ASN A 48 8.82 17.18 10.73
CA ASN A 48 8.86 18.11 11.86
C ASN A 48 8.62 17.36 13.18
N PRO A 49 9.42 16.31 13.49
CA PRO A 49 9.16 15.46 14.65
C PRO A 49 9.17 16.24 15.98
N ASP A 50 9.95 17.31 16.06
CA ASP A 50 10.07 18.12 17.27
C ASP A 50 8.75 18.85 17.63
N ASP A 51 7.83 19.02 16.68
CA ASP A 51 6.49 19.57 16.95
C ASP A 51 5.62 18.61 17.77
N LEU A 52 5.99 17.32 17.84
CA LEU A 52 5.27 16.27 18.56
C LEU A 52 5.93 15.90 19.89
N GLU A 53 6.89 16.67 20.38
CA GLU A 53 7.54 16.41 21.68
C GLU A 53 6.54 16.35 22.84
N SER A 54 5.45 17.13 22.80
CA SER A 54 4.39 17.06 23.81
C SER A 54 3.68 15.70 23.81
N LEU A 55 3.51 15.08 22.64
CA LEU A 55 2.93 13.74 22.50
C LEU A 55 3.92 12.67 22.97
N TYR A 56 5.19 12.75 22.54
CA TYR A 56 6.20 11.74 22.89
C TYR A 56 6.49 11.67 24.39
N ASN A 57 6.45 12.83 25.06
CA ASN A 57 6.76 12.97 26.49
C ASN A 57 5.52 12.99 27.39
N ALA A 58 4.31 12.84 26.85
CA ALA A 58 3.10 12.80 27.65
C ALA A 58 3.05 11.54 28.54
N LYS A 59 2.96 11.72 29.86
CA LYS A 59 2.85 10.60 30.82
C LYS A 59 1.62 9.70 30.57
N ASP A 60 0.49 10.33 30.27
CA ASP A 60 -0.76 9.68 29.94
C ASP A 60 -1.47 10.50 28.86
N ALA A 61 -1.70 9.90 27.70
CA ALA A 61 -2.26 10.55 26.53
C ALA A 61 -3.28 9.69 25.80
N ILE A 62 -4.21 10.36 25.13
CA ILE A 62 -5.16 9.74 24.20
C ILE A 62 -4.99 10.40 22.84
N VAL A 63 -4.86 9.60 21.80
CA VAL A 63 -4.76 10.05 20.41
C VAL A 63 -5.96 9.53 19.64
N PHE A 64 -6.78 10.46 19.17
CA PHE A 64 -7.88 10.20 18.25
C PHE A 64 -7.42 10.43 16.81
N GLY A 65 -7.74 9.54 15.89
CA GLY A 65 -7.43 9.76 14.48
C GLY A 65 -7.93 8.66 13.55
N CYS A 66 -7.05 8.23 12.63
CA CYS A 66 -7.35 7.12 11.71
C CYS A 66 -7.34 5.78 12.47
N GLN A 67 -6.77 4.72 11.92
CA GLN A 67 -6.75 3.42 12.59
C GLN A 67 -5.83 3.44 13.80
N ALA A 68 -6.29 2.89 14.94
CA ALA A 68 -5.55 2.88 16.20
C ALA A 68 -4.16 2.25 16.05
N ARG A 69 -4.12 1.05 15.46
CA ARG A 69 -2.88 0.31 15.15
C ARG A 69 -1.95 1.12 14.23
N ALA A 70 -2.49 1.84 13.25
CA ALA A 70 -1.66 2.70 12.39
C ALA A 70 -0.99 3.82 13.18
N MET A 71 -1.74 4.55 14.01
CA MET A 71 -1.18 5.63 14.83
C MET A 71 -0.19 5.12 15.87
N GLN A 72 -0.48 3.98 16.52
CA GLN A 72 0.39 3.33 17.48
C GLN A 72 1.76 3.03 16.86
N HIS A 73 1.78 2.30 15.74
CA HIS A 73 3.05 1.93 15.12
C HIS A 73 3.73 3.12 14.45
N LEU A 74 2.98 4.11 13.97
CA LEU A 74 3.55 5.35 13.44
C LEU A 74 4.38 6.08 14.50
N VAL A 75 3.85 6.21 15.72
CA VAL A 75 4.58 6.79 16.86
C VAL A 75 5.72 5.88 17.30
N ALA A 76 5.49 4.56 17.43
CA ALA A 76 6.52 3.63 17.87
C ALA A 76 7.73 3.61 16.92
N ASN A 77 7.49 3.59 15.60
CA ASN A 77 8.55 3.58 14.57
C ASN A 77 9.32 4.91 14.51
N SER A 78 8.82 5.99 15.13
CA SER A 78 9.57 7.25 15.21
C SER A 78 10.80 7.16 16.13
N GLY A 79 10.84 6.16 17.02
CA GLY A 79 11.92 5.98 18.00
C GLY A 79 12.00 7.08 19.07
N ARG A 80 11.01 7.99 19.14
CA ARG A 80 11.03 9.16 20.04
C ARG A 80 10.16 9.03 21.28
N LYS A 81 9.23 8.07 21.30
CA LYS A 81 8.33 7.89 22.44
C LYS A 81 9.10 7.38 23.65
N ALA A 82 8.90 8.01 24.81
CA ALA A 82 9.48 7.53 26.07
C ALA A 82 8.82 6.22 26.52
N ASN A 83 9.64 5.23 26.91
CA ASN A 83 9.20 3.85 27.20
C ASN A 83 8.23 3.72 28.39
N GLU A 84 8.22 4.68 29.32
CA GLU A 84 7.41 4.62 30.56
C GLU A 84 6.03 5.30 30.41
N ASN A 85 5.75 5.91 29.24
CA ASN A 85 4.57 6.72 29.01
C ASN A 85 3.40 5.91 28.43
N SER A 86 2.21 6.10 28.99
CA SER A 86 0.97 5.49 28.49
C SER A 86 0.38 6.35 27.37
N THR A 87 0.06 5.74 26.24
CA THR A 87 -0.72 6.41 25.18
C THR A 87 -1.71 5.44 24.58
N GLU A 88 -2.96 5.85 24.56
CA GLU A 88 -4.08 5.08 24.03
C GLU A 88 -4.47 5.68 22.67
N TYR A 89 -4.78 4.82 21.71
CA TYR A 89 -5.05 5.21 20.33
C TYR A 89 -6.46 4.76 19.96
N HIS A 90 -7.29 5.67 19.45
CA HIS A 90 -8.68 5.39 19.13
C HIS A 90 -9.04 5.86 17.74
N HIS A 91 -9.75 5.00 17.01
CA HIS A 91 -10.37 5.40 15.75
C HIS A 91 -11.47 6.44 16.03
N VAL A 92 -11.56 7.43 15.15
CA VAL A 92 -12.61 8.44 15.26
C VAL A 92 -13.88 7.93 14.59
N ASP A 93 -14.69 7.23 15.36
CA ASP A 93 -16.07 6.86 15.04
C ASP A 93 -17.03 7.29 16.17
N GLU A 94 -18.34 7.12 15.97
CA GLU A 94 -19.33 7.57 16.94
C GLU A 94 -19.34 6.73 18.24
N GLU A 95 -18.93 5.47 18.16
CA GLU A 95 -18.97 4.52 19.29
C GLU A 95 -17.80 4.78 20.24
N SER A 96 -16.59 4.89 19.69
CA SER A 96 -15.35 5.20 20.43
C SER A 96 -15.40 6.56 21.12
N GLN A 97 -16.16 7.52 20.57
CA GLN A 97 -16.30 8.84 21.17
C GLN A 97 -17.05 8.81 22.51
N ASN A 98 -18.19 8.12 22.57
CA ASN A 98 -19.08 8.18 23.73
C ASN A 98 -18.52 7.51 24.99
N GLU A 99 -17.77 6.41 24.83
CA GLU A 99 -17.18 5.70 25.96
C GLU A 99 -16.12 6.55 26.69
N TRP A 100 -15.29 7.26 25.93
CA TRP A 100 -14.13 7.97 26.47
C TRP A 100 -14.48 9.28 27.16
N PHE A 101 -15.44 10.05 26.64
CA PHE A 101 -15.81 11.35 27.21
C PHE A 101 -16.36 11.30 28.64
N SER A 102 -16.81 10.13 29.10
CA SER A 102 -17.29 9.93 30.47
C SER A 102 -16.15 9.92 31.49
N THR A 103 -14.93 9.61 31.06
CA THR A 103 -13.75 9.41 31.92
C THR A 103 -12.79 10.60 31.96
N LEU A 104 -13.00 11.59 31.09
CA LEU A 104 -12.11 12.73 30.94
C LEU A 104 -12.45 13.86 31.92
N GLU A 105 -11.44 14.35 32.62
CA GLU A 105 -11.54 15.49 33.53
C GLU A 105 -11.33 16.82 32.76
N ALA A 106 -12.12 17.84 33.11
CA ALA A 106 -11.95 19.18 32.56
C ALA A 106 -10.55 19.73 32.90
N ASN A 107 -9.92 20.39 31.93
CA ASN A 107 -8.65 21.07 32.14
C ASN A 107 -8.66 22.43 31.43
N THR A 108 -8.17 23.47 32.09
CA THR A 108 -8.41 24.87 31.69
C THR A 108 -7.46 25.36 30.58
N GLY A 109 -7.18 24.53 29.58
CA GLY A 109 -6.28 24.87 28.47
C GLY A 109 -7.02 25.22 27.18
N ALA A 110 -6.44 26.13 26.38
CA ALA A 110 -6.93 26.41 25.03
C ALA A 110 -6.50 25.29 24.05
N PRO A 111 -7.29 25.00 23.02
CA PRO A 111 -6.88 24.08 21.96
C PRO A 111 -5.59 24.55 21.26
N LEU A 112 -4.62 23.65 21.11
CA LEU A 112 -3.41 23.88 20.33
C LEU A 112 -3.60 23.30 18.92
N LYS A 113 -2.95 23.91 17.92
CA LYS A 113 -2.94 23.42 16.54
C LYS A 113 -1.52 23.31 16.00
N ILE A 114 -1.11 22.10 15.66
CA ILE A 114 0.13 21.79 14.93
C ILE A 114 -0.20 21.76 13.44
N LYS A 115 0.43 22.66 12.68
CA LYS A 115 0.22 22.77 11.23
C LYS A 115 1.21 21.87 10.48
N TYR A 116 0.80 21.39 9.31
CA TYR A 116 1.69 20.71 8.37
C TYR A 116 1.69 21.47 7.06
N SER A 117 2.85 22.02 6.67
CA SER A 117 2.99 22.94 5.54
C SER A 117 3.75 22.36 4.34
N ASP A 118 4.19 21.10 4.41
CA ASP A 118 4.89 20.48 3.29
C ASP A 118 3.88 20.17 2.15
N SER A 119 4.35 20.35 0.91
CA SER A 119 3.60 19.99 -0.30
C SER A 119 3.56 18.49 -0.55
N TRP A 120 4.47 17.73 0.05
CA TRP A 120 4.55 16.29 -0.09
C TRP A 120 3.46 15.58 0.71
N LYS A 121 2.70 14.72 0.03
CA LYS A 121 1.73 13.83 0.67
C LYS A 121 2.47 12.69 1.36
N PRO A 122 2.39 12.54 2.69
CA PRO A 122 3.18 11.56 3.42
C PRO A 122 2.66 10.15 3.16
N TRP A 123 3.21 9.53 2.12
CA TRP A 123 2.95 8.16 1.71
C TRP A 123 4.19 7.31 1.99
N TYR A 124 4.13 6.49 3.03
CA TYR A 124 5.22 5.58 3.39
C TYR A 124 4.70 4.42 4.24
N PRO A 125 5.39 3.27 4.23
CA PRO A 125 5.05 2.13 5.07
C PRO A 125 5.50 2.36 6.52
N VAL A 126 4.79 1.73 7.45
CA VAL A 126 5.10 1.60 8.87
C VAL A 126 5.07 0.12 9.22
N ILE A 127 5.98 -0.35 10.08
CA ILE A 127 6.06 -1.76 10.45
C ILE A 127 5.41 -1.97 11.83
N ASP A 128 4.44 -2.85 11.88
CA ASP A 128 3.94 -3.49 13.09
C ASP A 128 4.87 -4.64 13.46
N TYR A 129 5.76 -4.39 14.41
CA TYR A 129 6.72 -5.39 14.88
C TYR A 129 6.08 -6.49 15.73
N ASP A 130 4.89 -6.29 16.28
CA ASP A 130 4.17 -7.31 17.04
C ASP A 130 3.65 -8.42 16.12
N ARG A 131 3.30 -8.08 14.87
CA ARG A 131 2.95 -9.05 13.82
C ARG A 131 4.15 -9.49 12.97
N CYS A 132 5.21 -8.70 12.88
CA CYS A 132 6.33 -9.01 12.00
C CYS A 132 7.14 -10.22 12.49
N ASN A 133 7.25 -11.26 11.66
CA ASN A 133 8.05 -12.45 11.97
C ASN A 133 9.45 -12.44 11.30
N GLY A 134 9.88 -11.28 10.77
CA GLY A 134 11.20 -11.16 10.14
C GLY A 134 11.37 -11.90 8.80
N CYS A 135 10.31 -12.24 8.07
CA CYS A 135 10.41 -12.98 6.80
C CYS A 135 11.10 -12.22 5.64
N ARG A 136 11.34 -10.90 5.79
CA ARG A 136 12.04 -10.02 4.82
C ARG A 136 11.44 -9.95 3.41
N LYS A 137 10.22 -10.44 3.18
CA LYS A 137 9.56 -10.33 1.86
C LYS A 137 9.38 -8.88 1.41
N CYS A 138 9.09 -7.95 2.32
CA CYS A 138 8.96 -6.52 2.03
C CYS A 138 10.24 -5.91 1.45
N LEU A 139 11.41 -6.29 1.98
CA LEU A 139 12.73 -5.86 1.52
C LEU A 139 12.96 -6.30 0.07
N ASN A 140 12.73 -7.58 -0.23
CA ASN A 140 12.94 -8.14 -1.57
C ASN A 140 11.94 -7.62 -2.61
N PHE A 141 10.73 -7.27 -2.16
CA PHE A 141 9.68 -6.77 -3.05
C PHE A 141 9.85 -5.29 -3.41
N CYS A 142 10.41 -4.49 -2.50
CA CYS A 142 10.50 -3.05 -2.70
C CYS A 142 11.60 -2.65 -3.68
N LEU A 143 11.22 -2.26 -4.90
CA LEU A 143 12.15 -1.75 -5.91
C LEU A 143 12.74 -0.36 -5.60
N PHE A 144 12.17 0.34 -4.60
CA PHE A 144 12.52 1.73 -4.28
C PHE A 144 13.45 1.85 -3.07
N SER A 145 13.99 0.73 -2.57
CA SER A 145 14.94 0.72 -1.44
C SER A 145 14.44 1.49 -0.21
N VAL A 146 13.15 1.32 0.12
CA VAL A 146 12.52 1.96 1.29
C VAL A 146 12.98 1.33 2.60
N TYR A 147 13.33 0.04 2.56
CA TYR A 147 13.69 -0.76 3.71
C TYR A 147 15.21 -1.00 3.78
N SER A 148 15.71 -1.19 5.00
CA SER A 148 17.05 -1.71 5.27
C SER A 148 17.01 -2.74 6.40
N VAL A 149 18.16 -3.35 6.70
CA VAL A 149 18.30 -4.36 7.75
C VAL A 149 19.35 -3.86 8.74
N GLU A 150 18.98 -3.83 10.01
CA GLU A 150 19.88 -3.50 11.12
C GLU A 150 20.82 -4.68 11.44
N ASP A 151 21.83 -4.44 12.29
CA ASP A 151 22.84 -5.44 12.64
C ASP A 151 22.27 -6.71 13.30
N ASP A 152 21.15 -6.58 14.02
CA ASP A 152 20.42 -7.68 14.66
C ASP A 152 19.54 -8.47 13.66
N GLY A 153 19.48 -8.04 12.40
CA GLY A 153 18.69 -8.64 11.35
C GLY A 153 17.25 -8.13 11.26
N THR A 154 16.88 -7.11 12.04
CA THR A 154 15.56 -6.47 12.02
C THR A 154 15.40 -5.61 10.76
N VAL A 155 14.24 -5.70 10.11
CA VAL A 155 13.91 -4.85 8.95
C VAL A 155 13.34 -3.53 9.43
N VAL A 156 13.91 -2.42 8.97
CA VAL A 156 13.45 -1.06 9.31
C VAL A 156 13.12 -0.26 8.04
N VAL A 157 12.25 0.74 8.19
CA VAL A 157 11.96 1.72 7.13
C VAL A 157 12.97 2.85 7.24
N SER A 158 14.04 2.80 6.45
CA SER A 158 15.14 3.78 6.52
C SER A 158 15.00 4.93 5.51
N ALA A 159 14.28 4.72 4.41
CA ALA A 159 14.12 5.71 3.35
C ALA A 159 12.65 5.92 2.99
N SER A 160 11.84 6.35 3.96
CA SER A 160 10.39 6.58 3.82
C SER A 160 10.04 7.44 2.61
N ALA A 161 10.84 8.49 2.32
CA ALA A 161 10.62 9.40 1.19
C ALA A 161 10.82 8.77 -0.19
N ASN A 162 11.49 7.61 -0.29
CA ASN A 162 11.66 6.89 -1.55
C ASN A 162 10.43 6.07 -1.92
N CYS A 163 9.45 5.93 -1.02
CA CYS A 163 8.26 5.14 -1.31
C CYS A 163 7.50 5.72 -2.49
N LYS A 164 7.25 4.90 -3.51
CA LYS A 164 6.42 5.31 -4.64
C LYS A 164 4.99 5.58 -4.18
N ASP A 165 4.52 6.79 -4.40
CA ASP A 165 3.15 7.21 -4.11
C ASP A 165 2.13 6.16 -4.59
N MET A 166 1.18 5.85 -3.70
CA MET A 166 0.07 4.90 -3.95
C MET A 166 0.51 3.45 -4.26
N CYS A 167 1.74 3.06 -3.91
CA CYS A 167 2.21 1.68 -4.03
C CYS A 167 2.17 0.93 -2.68
N PRO A 168 1.14 0.12 -2.39
CA PRO A 168 1.04 -0.68 -1.15
C PRO A 168 1.55 -2.13 -1.34
N ALA A 169 2.31 -2.39 -2.40
CA ALA A 169 2.55 -3.76 -2.84
C ALA A 169 3.35 -4.59 -1.81
N CYS A 170 4.26 -3.97 -1.06
CA CYS A 170 4.96 -4.62 0.05
C CYS A 170 4.02 -5.03 1.20
N ALA A 171 2.89 -4.33 1.40
CA ALA A 171 1.88 -4.73 2.38
C ALA A 171 1.09 -5.96 1.93
N ARG A 172 0.72 -6.02 0.64
CA ARG A 172 -0.02 -7.16 0.07
C ARG A 172 0.78 -8.47 0.09
N VAL A 173 2.10 -8.40 -0.03
CA VAL A 173 2.96 -9.61 0.01
C VAL A 173 3.41 -9.99 1.42
N CYS A 174 3.10 -9.18 2.44
CA CYS A 174 3.46 -9.48 3.81
C CYS A 174 2.54 -10.59 4.37
N PRO A 175 3.06 -11.78 4.69
CA PRO A 175 2.21 -12.90 5.11
C PRO A 175 1.50 -12.64 6.45
N GLN A 176 2.10 -11.79 7.28
CA GLN A 176 1.61 -11.41 8.61
C GLN A 176 0.78 -10.11 8.61
N ASN A 177 0.61 -9.46 7.44
CA ASN A 177 0.01 -8.11 7.33
C ASN A 177 0.64 -7.08 8.29
N ALA A 178 1.95 -7.19 8.50
CA ALA A 178 2.71 -6.33 9.41
C ALA A 178 3.05 -4.95 8.82
N ILE A 179 2.93 -4.77 7.49
CA ILE A 179 3.22 -3.49 6.84
C ILE A 179 1.93 -2.68 6.74
N ILE A 180 1.95 -1.48 7.30
CA ILE A 180 0.82 -0.55 7.35
C ILE A 180 1.12 0.67 6.48
N PHE A 181 0.14 1.12 5.71
CA PHE A 181 0.13 2.41 5.04
C PHE A 181 -1.03 3.23 5.59
N PRO A 182 -0.83 4.12 6.58
CA PRO A 182 -1.93 4.84 7.23
C PRO A 182 -2.83 5.63 6.27
N LYS A 183 -2.28 6.04 5.11
CA LYS A 183 -3.02 6.76 4.06
C LYS A 183 -3.67 5.87 3.01
N HIS A 184 -3.54 4.55 3.08
CA HIS A 184 -4.21 3.60 2.19
C HIS A 184 -5.71 3.51 2.47
N ALA A 185 -6.54 3.28 1.45
CA ALA A 185 -8.01 3.31 1.59
C ALA A 185 -8.61 2.05 2.23
N GLU A 186 -7.96 0.90 2.03
CA GLU A 186 -8.51 -0.40 2.41
C GLU A 186 -7.81 -0.97 3.66
N SER A 187 -8.60 -1.58 4.54
CA SER A 187 -8.14 -2.43 5.63
C SER A 187 -7.82 -3.85 5.13
N PRO A 188 -6.83 -4.55 5.73
CA PRO A 188 -6.03 -4.15 6.89
C PRO A 188 -4.76 -3.33 6.52
N ILE A 189 -4.58 -2.95 5.25
CA ILE A 189 -3.38 -2.22 4.78
C ILE A 189 -3.28 -0.84 5.44
N ASP A 190 -4.41 -0.18 5.69
CA ASP A 190 -4.48 1.10 6.40
C ASP A 190 -4.24 0.99 7.92
N GLY A 191 -4.05 -0.22 8.43
CA GLY A 191 -3.92 -0.52 9.85
C GLY A 191 -5.24 -0.84 10.54
N GLY A 192 -6.35 -0.94 9.81
CA GLY A 192 -7.63 -1.40 10.37
C GLY A 192 -7.62 -2.89 10.71
N GLU A 193 -8.75 -3.34 11.25
CA GLU A 193 -8.98 -4.74 11.59
C GLU A 193 -8.94 -5.65 10.35
N GLY A 194 -8.64 -6.93 10.59
CA GLY A 194 -8.53 -7.97 9.56
C GLY A 194 -7.18 -8.68 9.55
N ASP A 195 -7.22 -9.97 9.23
CA ASP A 195 -6.06 -10.86 9.09
C ASP A 195 -5.59 -11.02 7.63
N GLY A 196 -6.15 -10.22 6.72
CA GLY A 196 -5.84 -10.23 5.29
C GLY A 196 -6.13 -11.58 4.61
N THR A 197 -6.97 -12.45 5.20
CA THR A 197 -7.36 -13.73 4.60
C THR A 197 -8.39 -13.57 3.48
N GLU A 198 -9.18 -12.49 3.49
CA GLU A 198 -10.24 -12.24 2.51
C GLU A 198 -9.71 -11.73 1.16
N ASN A 199 -8.56 -11.04 1.16
CA ASN A 199 -7.88 -10.62 -0.07
C ASN A 199 -7.04 -11.77 -0.58
N GLU A 200 -7.68 -12.76 -1.24
CA GLU A 200 -7.06 -13.80 -2.07
C GLU A 200 -5.57 -14.00 -1.74
N LYS A 201 -5.29 -14.49 -0.52
CA LYS A 201 -4.19 -15.43 -0.31
C LYS A 201 -4.58 -16.69 -1.08
N THR A 202 -4.76 -16.53 -2.39
CA THR A 202 -4.48 -17.60 -3.29
C THR A 202 -3.01 -17.87 -3.01
N ASP A 203 -2.83 -18.94 -2.27
CA ASP A 203 -1.71 -19.85 -2.32
C ASP A 203 -1.39 -20.20 -3.78
N ILE A 204 -1.23 -19.23 -4.69
CA ILE A 204 -0.82 -19.52 -6.06
C ILE A 204 0.60 -20.07 -6.00
N LEU A 205 1.44 -19.50 -5.13
CA LEU A 205 2.78 -20.01 -4.93
C LEU A 205 2.79 -21.38 -4.27
N GLU A 206 1.96 -21.65 -3.26
CA GLU A 206 1.89 -22.99 -2.64
C GLU A 206 1.17 -24.02 -3.54
N GLN A 207 0.15 -23.64 -4.30
CA GLN A 207 -0.52 -24.48 -5.30
C GLN A 207 0.42 -24.78 -6.49
N ILE A 208 1.21 -23.82 -6.97
CA ILE A 208 2.24 -24.03 -8.00
C ILE A 208 3.35 -24.96 -7.50
N GLN A 209 3.66 -24.92 -6.20
CA GLN A 209 4.68 -25.79 -5.61
C GLN A 209 4.20 -27.24 -5.43
N ASN A 210 2.90 -27.44 -5.19
CA ASN A 210 2.34 -28.75 -4.86
C ASN A 210 1.61 -29.46 -6.03
N ASP A 211 1.12 -28.73 -7.03
CA ASP A 211 0.45 -29.27 -8.22
C ASP A 211 1.23 -28.99 -9.51
N ASP A 212 1.02 -29.80 -10.56
CA ASP A 212 1.51 -29.49 -11.91
C ASP A 212 0.96 -28.14 -12.35
N VAL A 213 1.85 -27.17 -12.63
CA VAL A 213 1.52 -25.79 -13.02
C VAL A 213 0.45 -25.73 -14.11
N TYR A 214 0.49 -26.66 -15.07
CA TYR A 214 -0.49 -26.72 -16.16
C TYR A 214 -1.90 -27.09 -15.69
N SER A 215 -2.01 -27.93 -14.67
CA SER A 215 -3.29 -28.33 -14.07
C SER A 215 -3.98 -27.15 -13.38
N VAL A 216 -3.23 -26.37 -12.57
CA VAL A 216 -3.71 -25.16 -11.88
C VAL A 216 -4.17 -24.10 -12.89
N LEU A 217 -3.38 -23.86 -13.93
CA LEU A 217 -3.75 -22.92 -15.01
C LEU A 217 -4.99 -23.38 -15.78
N SER A 218 -5.15 -24.68 -16.01
CA SER A 218 -6.32 -25.24 -16.70
C SER A 218 -7.61 -25.10 -15.88
N ALA A 219 -7.55 -25.30 -14.56
CA ALA A 219 -8.67 -25.14 -13.64
C ALA A 219 -9.12 -23.67 -13.55
N ARG A 220 -8.15 -22.73 -13.46
CA ARG A 220 -8.44 -21.29 -13.49
C ARG A 220 -9.14 -20.84 -14.77
N ARG A 221 -8.68 -21.33 -15.93
CA ARG A 221 -9.31 -21.03 -17.23
C ARG A 221 -10.75 -21.53 -17.31
N LYS A 222 -11.08 -22.64 -16.65
CA LYS A 222 -12.46 -23.17 -16.59
C LYS A 222 -13.35 -22.36 -15.65
N ASN A 223 -12.80 -21.94 -14.50
CA ASN A 223 -13.55 -21.22 -13.46
C ASN A 223 -13.81 -19.75 -13.83
N PHE A 224 -12.84 -19.08 -14.45
CA PHE A 224 -13.05 -17.75 -15.02
C PHE A 224 -13.58 -17.88 -16.46
N GLN A 225 -14.90 -17.95 -16.63
CA GLN A 225 -15.55 -17.94 -17.95
C GLN A 225 -15.54 -16.54 -18.60
N VAL A 226 -14.39 -15.86 -18.62
CA VAL A 226 -14.22 -14.58 -19.30
C VAL A 226 -13.18 -14.78 -20.40
N SER A 227 -13.64 -14.82 -21.63
CA SER A 227 -12.75 -14.88 -22.79
C SER A 227 -12.12 -13.51 -23.00
N LEU A 228 -10.81 -13.39 -22.79
CA LEU A 228 -10.05 -12.16 -23.06
C LEU A 228 -10.10 -11.74 -24.54
N LEU A 229 -10.32 -12.72 -25.43
CA LEU A 229 -10.43 -12.53 -26.87
C LEU A 229 -11.86 -12.83 -27.33
N LYS A 230 -12.33 -12.09 -28.33
CA LYS A 230 -13.56 -12.48 -29.04
C LYS A 230 -13.32 -13.82 -29.74
N LYS A 231 -14.36 -14.63 -29.95
CA LYS A 231 -14.25 -15.97 -30.57
C LYS A 231 -13.48 -15.95 -31.89
N ASP A 232 -13.61 -14.87 -32.66
CA ASP A 232 -12.95 -14.73 -33.96
C ASP A 232 -11.44 -14.44 -33.83
N GLN A 233 -11.06 -13.65 -32.82
CA GLN A 233 -9.65 -13.40 -32.49
C GLN A 233 -8.97 -14.66 -31.97
N PHE A 234 -9.71 -15.52 -31.26
CA PHE A 234 -9.19 -16.81 -30.80
C PHE A 234 -8.92 -17.76 -31.98
N LYS A 235 -9.84 -17.83 -32.95
CA LYS A 235 -9.63 -18.62 -34.18
C LYS A 235 -8.43 -18.14 -34.99
N MET A 236 -8.31 -16.82 -35.16
CA MET A 236 -7.17 -16.22 -35.86
C MET A 236 -5.84 -16.57 -35.18
N ALA A 237 -5.78 -16.47 -33.85
CA ALA A 237 -4.59 -16.85 -33.08
C ALA A 237 -4.26 -18.35 -33.16
N GLU A 238 -5.27 -19.23 -33.19
CA GLU A 238 -5.06 -20.67 -33.39
C GLU A 238 -4.57 -21.00 -34.80
N GLU A 239 -5.08 -20.32 -35.82
CA GLU A 239 -4.63 -20.46 -37.20
C GLU A 239 -3.19 -19.98 -37.37
N GLU A 240 -2.85 -18.79 -36.87
CA GLU A 240 -1.46 -18.27 -36.87
C GLU A 240 -0.50 -19.22 -36.15
N ARG A 241 -0.91 -19.75 -34.98
CA ARG A 241 -0.12 -20.75 -34.25
C ARG A 241 0.07 -22.03 -35.06
N ARG A 242 -0.97 -22.53 -35.73
CA ARG A 242 -0.89 -23.73 -36.60
C ARG A 242 0.04 -23.47 -37.79
N THR A 243 -0.02 -22.29 -38.40
CA THR A 243 0.86 -21.88 -39.50
C THR A 243 2.32 -21.85 -39.04
N CYS A 244 2.60 -21.24 -37.87
CA CYS A 244 3.94 -21.22 -37.27
C CYS A 244 4.45 -22.62 -36.91
N CYS A 245 3.62 -23.47 -36.28
CA CYS A 245 4.03 -24.82 -35.86
C CYS A 245 4.17 -25.81 -37.02
N SER A 246 3.43 -25.62 -38.12
CA SER A 246 3.54 -26.45 -39.33
C SER A 246 4.66 -26.02 -40.28
N GLY A 247 5.34 -24.90 -39.98
CA GLY A 247 6.44 -24.37 -40.79
C GLY A 247 5.98 -23.90 -42.18
N ALA A 248 4.69 -23.56 -42.35
CA ALA A 248 4.14 -23.16 -43.65
C ALA A 248 4.81 -21.89 -44.20
N ASP A 249 5.22 -20.97 -43.34
CA ASP A 249 5.96 -19.75 -43.72
C ASP A 249 7.30 -20.06 -44.40
N LYS A 250 7.99 -21.15 -44.00
CA LYS A 250 9.25 -21.56 -44.64
C LYS A 250 9.05 -22.03 -46.08
N LYS A 251 7.92 -22.71 -46.36
CA LYS A 251 7.60 -23.18 -47.71
C LYS A 251 7.17 -22.06 -48.65
N GLU A 252 6.57 -21.00 -48.11
CA GLU A 252 6.14 -19.84 -48.89
C GLU A 252 7.33 -18.90 -49.20
N GLU A 253 8.27 -18.72 -48.26
CA GLU A 253 9.53 -18.02 -48.51
C GLU A 253 10.45 -18.78 -49.48
N GLU A 254 10.59 -20.10 -49.36
CA GLU A 254 11.38 -20.92 -50.29
C GLU A 254 10.79 -20.90 -51.71
N LYS A 255 9.47 -21.00 -51.88
CA LYS A 255 8.81 -20.86 -53.20
C LYS A 255 8.95 -19.45 -53.78
N LYS A 256 8.96 -18.41 -52.95
CA LYS A 256 9.13 -17.02 -53.41
C LYS A 256 10.59 -16.71 -53.80
N ALA A 257 11.55 -17.36 -53.13
CA ALA A 257 12.96 -17.33 -53.51
C ALA A 257 13.24 -18.10 -54.81
N GLU A 258 12.62 -19.28 -54.99
CA GLU A 258 12.77 -20.10 -56.20
C GLU A 258 12.11 -19.47 -57.44
N LYS A 259 10.99 -18.76 -57.26
CA LYS A 259 10.33 -17.99 -58.32
C LYS A 259 11.13 -16.73 -58.72
N ARG A 260 11.74 -16.04 -57.75
CA ARG A 260 12.67 -14.91 -58.01
C ARG A 260 13.95 -15.33 -58.72
N ALA A 261 14.43 -16.56 -58.51
CA ALA A 261 15.60 -17.09 -59.21
C ALA A 261 15.30 -17.49 -60.68
N CYS A 262 14.04 -17.81 -61.00
CA CYS A 262 13.63 -18.20 -62.35
C CYS A 262 13.42 -16.99 -63.29
N ASP A 263 12.92 -15.85 -62.76
CA ASP A 263 12.66 -14.64 -63.54
C ASP A 263 13.92 -13.84 -63.92
N CYS A 264 15.07 -14.07 -63.27
CA CYS A 264 16.34 -13.40 -63.61
C CYS A 264 17.13 -14.05 -64.77
N LYS A 265 16.68 -15.18 -65.35
CA LYS A 265 17.40 -15.87 -66.43
C LYS A 265 16.88 -15.62 -67.85
N ASN A 266 15.79 -14.87 -68.03
CA ASN A 266 15.13 -14.71 -69.34
C ASN A 266 15.06 -13.27 -69.88
N GLY A 267 15.94 -12.37 -69.44
CA GLY A 267 15.87 -10.94 -69.74
C GLY A 267 17.14 -10.30 -70.31
N GLU A 268 17.83 -10.92 -71.27
CA GLU A 268 18.82 -10.24 -72.10
C GLU A 268 18.55 -10.51 -73.58
N THR A 269 18.14 -9.49 -74.34
CA THR A 269 18.75 -9.12 -75.64
C THR A 269 18.18 -7.81 -76.21
N ASN A 270 19.10 -6.95 -76.66
CA ASN A 270 19.03 -5.80 -77.58
C ASN A 270 18.46 -4.45 -77.07
N SER A 271 19.30 -3.43 -76.87
CA SER A 271 19.96 -2.51 -77.86
C SER A 271 18.95 -1.49 -78.41
N SER A 272 19.11 -0.17 -78.32
CA SER A 272 20.26 0.67 -78.70
C SER A 272 20.15 2.08 -78.09
N CYS A 273 21.33 2.68 -77.91
CA CYS A 273 21.64 4.08 -77.70
C CYS A 273 20.88 5.06 -78.62
N CYS A 274 20.30 6.12 -78.03
CA CYS A 274 20.38 7.55 -78.36
C CYS A 274 19.31 8.31 -77.55
#